data_AF-A0AA86IQG7-F1
#
_entry.id   AF-A0AA86IQG7-F1
#
_cell.length_a   1.000
_cell.length_b   1.000
_cell.length_c   1.000
_cell.angle_alpha   90.00
_cell.angle_beta   90.00
_cell.angle_gamma   90.00
#
_symmetry.space_group_name_H-M   'P 1'
#
loop_
_entity.id
_entity.type
_entity.pdbx_description
1 polymer ?
#
loop_
_entity_poly.entity_id
_entity_poly.type
_entity_poly.pdbx_seq_one_letter_code
_entity_poly.pdbx_strand_id
1 'polypeptide(L)'
;MAFPIRKLLIVSLLSALGSAGALAAEQSHFEHFITRDGAALKDGNRLFRFAGIHAPELHRIEDDARGTCKADPRGWGQYFKWPTAEEQENWIKALVQTGAKAQRVYVLSVQQENDAACGRETHILSPETPDGMPRLNEVAMKVYDNMIAEADKQGLRLILPFIDHWWWWVGENSLPRFIMKNLRIFIGRTVKPTRLILT
;
A
#
# COMPACT_ATOMS: atom_id res chain seq x y z
N MET A 1 -23.75 58.78 14.94
CA MET A 1 -23.72 57.88 13.76
C MET A 1 -23.35 56.49 14.25
N ALA A 2 -24.32 55.58 14.29
CA ALA A 2 -24.17 54.23 14.83
C ALA A 2 -23.70 53.27 13.73
N PHE A 3 -22.52 52.67 13.89
CA PHE A 3 -22.07 51.57 13.03
C PHE A 3 -22.89 50.30 13.35
N PRO A 4 -23.41 49.57 12.35
CA PRO A 4 -24.28 48.43 12.61
C PRO A 4 -23.44 47.20 13.01
N ILE A 5 -23.46 46.90 14.32
CA ILE A 5 -22.84 45.74 14.99
C ILE A 5 -23.26 44.39 14.35
N ARG A 6 -24.37 44.36 13.59
CA ARG A 6 -24.88 43.16 12.90
C ARG A 6 -23.99 42.61 11.78
N LYS A 7 -23.12 43.43 11.16
CA LYS A 7 -22.23 42.92 10.09
C LYS A 7 -20.95 42.28 10.62
N LEU A 8 -20.57 42.54 11.87
CA LEU A 8 -19.35 42.00 12.45
C LEU A 8 -19.52 40.54 12.90
N LEU A 9 -20.71 40.17 13.38
CA LEU A 9 -21.00 38.80 13.85
C LEU A 9 -21.08 37.75 12.74
N ILE A 10 -21.45 38.13 11.50
CA ILE A 10 -21.54 37.18 10.38
C ILE A 10 -20.15 36.85 9.83
N VAL A 11 -19.19 37.78 9.89
CA VAL A 11 -17.82 37.54 9.43
C VAL A 11 -17.07 36.61 10.39
N SER A 12 -17.35 36.68 11.69
CA SER A 12 -16.75 35.80 12.70
C SER A 12 -17.26 34.35 12.66
N LEU A 13 -18.47 34.11 12.16
CA LEU A 13 -19.04 32.77 12.07
C LEU A 13 -18.57 32.03 10.80
N LEU A 14 -18.24 32.74 9.72
CA LEU A 14 -17.68 32.12 8.50
C LEU A 14 -16.19 31.78 8.61
N SER A 15 -15.43 32.43 9.49
CA SER A 15 -14.02 32.08 9.74
C SER A 15 -13.85 30.83 10.61
N ALA A 16 -14.90 30.39 11.31
CA ALA A 16 -14.87 29.17 12.13
C ALA A 16 -15.22 27.89 11.34
N LEU A 17 -15.82 27.99 10.14
CA LEU A 17 -16.15 26.83 9.30
C LEU A 17 -15.07 26.51 8.24
N GLY A 18 -14.05 27.38 8.08
CA GLY A 18 -13.01 27.21 7.06
C GLY A 18 -11.92 26.18 7.40
N SER A 19 -11.89 25.64 8.62
CA SER A 19 -10.79 24.77 9.10
C SER A 19 -11.19 23.32 9.36
N ALA A 20 -12.46 22.94 9.15
CA ALA A 20 -12.94 21.59 9.41
C ALA A 20 -12.75 20.61 8.22
N GLY A 21 -12.13 21.05 7.12
CA GLY A 21 -12.08 20.30 5.86
C GLY A 21 -10.74 19.67 5.48
N ALA A 22 -9.66 19.98 6.20
CA ALA A 22 -8.43 19.19 6.07
C ALA A 22 -8.51 18.09 7.11
N LEU A 23 -8.90 16.88 6.70
CA LEU A 23 -8.47 15.68 7.41
C LEU A 23 -6.94 15.78 7.45
N ALA A 24 -6.40 16.23 8.57
CA ALA A 24 -4.96 16.29 8.76
C ALA A 24 -4.50 14.84 8.69
N ALA A 25 -3.92 14.45 7.56
CA ALA A 25 -3.13 13.24 7.49
C ALA A 25 -2.13 13.33 8.64
N GLU A 26 -2.06 12.28 9.46
CA GLU A 26 -1.09 12.22 10.55
C GLU A 26 0.29 12.54 9.97
N GLN A 27 0.98 13.47 10.62
CA GLN A 27 2.31 13.85 10.16
C GLN A 27 3.21 12.63 10.30
N SER A 28 3.91 12.27 9.21
CA SER A 28 4.81 11.11 9.21
C SER A 28 5.78 11.18 10.39
N HIS A 29 5.96 10.04 11.06
CA HIS A 29 6.94 9.89 12.14
C HIS A 29 8.38 9.92 11.63
N PHE A 30 8.60 9.91 10.31
CA PHE A 30 9.89 10.11 9.69
C PHE A 30 10.12 11.57 9.27
N GLU A 31 11.25 12.13 9.71
CA GLU A 31 11.63 13.52 9.35
C GLU A 31 12.17 13.65 7.92
N HIS A 32 12.72 12.56 7.36
CA HIS A 32 13.39 12.57 6.06
C HIS A 32 13.02 11.35 5.22
N PHE A 33 13.06 11.51 3.90
CA PHE A 33 13.12 10.38 2.98
C PHE A 33 14.51 9.74 2.99
N ILE A 34 14.57 8.43 2.74
CA ILE A 34 15.84 7.75 2.51
C ILE A 34 16.41 8.18 1.15
N THR A 35 17.61 8.73 1.16
CA THR A 35 18.32 9.17 -0.04
C THR A 35 19.53 8.29 -0.32
N ARG A 36 20.08 8.40 -1.52
CA ARG A 36 21.28 7.68 -1.94
C ARG A 36 22.41 8.66 -2.21
N ASP A 37 23.59 8.36 -1.68
CA ASP A 37 24.85 9.06 -1.93
C ASP A 37 25.92 8.02 -2.29
N GLY A 38 26.28 7.95 -3.58
CA GLY A 38 27.19 6.92 -4.10
C GLY A 38 26.66 5.50 -3.83
N ALA A 39 27.35 4.75 -2.97
CA ALA A 39 26.96 3.41 -2.52
C ALA A 39 26.26 3.40 -1.15
N ALA A 40 26.08 4.56 -0.51
CA ALA A 40 25.46 4.69 0.79
C ALA A 40 23.98 5.08 0.68
N LEU A 41 23.17 4.56 1.59
CA LEU A 41 21.84 5.09 1.89
C LEU A 41 21.93 6.08 3.05
N LYS A 42 21.10 7.11 3.04
CA LYS A 42 21.15 8.22 4.01
C LYS A 42 19.76 8.55 4.53
N ASP A 43 19.66 8.76 5.84
CA ASP A 43 18.50 9.37 6.49
C ASP A 43 18.95 10.77 6.95
N GLY A 44 18.52 11.81 6.22
CA GLY A 44 19.15 13.13 6.27
C GLY A 44 20.64 13.05 5.97
N ASN A 45 21.49 13.52 6.90
CA ASN A 45 22.95 13.43 6.77
C ASN A 45 23.54 12.13 7.35
N ARG A 46 22.73 11.29 8.00
CA ARG A 46 23.19 10.09 8.71
C ARG A 46 23.22 8.89 7.78
N LEU A 47 24.21 8.02 7.96
CA LEU A 47 24.26 6.77 7.22
C LEU A 47 23.11 5.85 7.65
N PHE A 48 22.31 5.42 6.68
CA PHE A 48 21.24 4.46 6.87
C PHE A 48 21.75 3.06 6.54
N ARG A 49 21.69 2.16 7.52
CA ARG A 49 21.99 0.74 7.37
C ARG A 49 20.84 -0.05 7.97
N PHE A 50 20.36 -1.04 7.24
CA PHE A 50 19.28 -1.90 7.69
C PHE A 50 19.62 -3.37 7.41
N ALA A 51 19.04 -4.24 8.22
CA ALA A 51 18.89 -5.66 7.99
C ALA A 51 17.42 -6.00 8.26
N GLY A 52 16.91 -7.01 7.58
CA GLY A 52 15.51 -7.40 7.69
C GLY A 52 15.24 -8.74 7.01
N ILE A 53 14.05 -9.29 7.26
CA ILE A 53 13.56 -10.56 6.71
C ILE A 53 12.26 -10.30 5.95
N HIS A 54 12.17 -10.68 4.68
CA HIS A 54 11.01 -10.37 3.84
C HIS A 54 9.69 -10.67 4.58
N ALA A 55 8.75 -9.72 4.56
CA ALA A 55 7.45 -9.84 5.22
C ALA A 55 6.34 -9.75 4.16
N PRO A 56 6.25 -10.75 3.27
CA PRO A 56 5.43 -10.66 2.06
C PRO A 56 3.93 -10.52 2.37
N GLU A 57 3.48 -11.08 3.49
CA GLU A 57 2.06 -11.23 3.80
C GLU A 57 1.47 -10.09 4.64
N LEU A 58 2.25 -9.03 4.94
CA LEU A 58 1.79 -7.89 5.74
C LEU A 58 0.55 -7.19 5.17
N HIS A 59 0.25 -7.35 3.88
CA HIS A 59 -0.93 -6.77 3.23
C HIS A 59 -1.88 -7.82 2.62
N ARG A 60 -1.56 -9.11 2.72
CA ARG A 60 -2.37 -10.24 2.25
C ARG A 60 -1.80 -11.55 2.77
N ILE A 61 -2.55 -12.25 3.62
CA ILE A 61 -2.10 -13.49 4.27
C ILE A 61 -2.50 -14.71 3.44
N GLU A 62 -1.58 -15.66 3.27
CA GLU A 62 -1.92 -17.01 2.79
C GLU A 62 -2.68 -17.76 3.89
N ASP A 63 -3.89 -18.21 3.59
CA ASP A 63 -4.72 -18.96 4.53
C ASP A 63 -4.33 -20.44 4.49
N ASP A 64 -3.13 -20.73 5.01
CA ASP A 64 -2.55 -22.08 5.06
C ASP A 64 -3.45 -23.08 5.80
N ALA A 65 -4.21 -22.61 6.80
CA ALA A 65 -5.14 -23.43 7.55
C ALA A 65 -6.31 -23.93 6.69
N ARG A 66 -6.76 -23.11 5.74
CA ARG A 66 -7.79 -23.49 4.76
C ARG A 66 -7.21 -24.29 3.60
N GLY A 67 -5.94 -24.09 3.29
CA GLY A 67 -5.20 -24.85 2.29
C GLY A 67 -5.49 -24.41 0.84
N THR A 68 -5.37 -25.35 -0.09
CA THR A 68 -5.39 -25.04 -1.53
C THR A 68 -6.81 -24.94 -2.09
N CYS A 69 -7.01 -24.00 -3.00
CA CYS A 69 -8.27 -23.89 -3.73
C CYS A 69 -8.35 -24.94 -4.85
N LYS A 70 -9.40 -25.77 -4.82
CA LYS A 70 -9.63 -26.81 -5.83
C LYS A 70 -9.89 -26.28 -7.24
N ALA A 71 -10.39 -25.04 -7.36
CA ALA A 71 -10.63 -24.39 -8.64
C ALA A 71 -9.35 -23.73 -9.22
N ASP A 72 -8.23 -23.77 -8.50
CA ASP A 72 -6.96 -23.26 -9.01
C ASP A 72 -6.29 -24.29 -9.93
N PRO A 73 -6.08 -23.98 -11.23
CA PRO A 73 -5.51 -24.93 -12.18
C PRO A 73 -4.06 -25.30 -11.85
N ARG A 74 -3.37 -24.52 -11.01
CA ARG A 74 -1.99 -24.78 -10.60
C ARG A 74 -1.90 -25.90 -9.56
N GLY A 75 -3.00 -26.24 -8.89
CA GLY A 75 -3.05 -27.29 -7.87
C GLY A 75 -2.44 -26.93 -6.51
N TRP A 76 -1.68 -25.83 -6.42
CA TRP A 76 -1.04 -25.35 -5.19
C TRP A 76 -1.47 -23.94 -4.77
N GLY A 77 -2.38 -23.29 -5.49
CA GLY A 77 -2.81 -21.94 -5.13
C GLY A 77 -3.62 -21.93 -3.84
N GLN A 78 -3.14 -21.22 -2.82
CA GLN A 78 -3.78 -21.11 -1.50
C GLN A 78 -5.03 -20.23 -1.50
N TYR A 79 -5.88 -20.38 -0.49
CA TYR A 79 -6.81 -19.31 -0.13
C TYR A 79 -6.04 -18.12 0.47
N PHE A 80 -6.65 -16.95 0.46
CA PHE A 80 -6.06 -15.74 1.05
C PHE A 80 -7.07 -15.04 1.94
N LYS A 81 -6.57 -14.35 2.96
CA LYS A 81 -7.36 -13.45 3.79
C LYS A 81 -6.66 -12.10 3.92
N TRP A 82 -7.44 -11.07 4.22
CA TRP A 82 -6.87 -9.78 4.61
C TRP A 82 -6.41 -9.85 6.07
N PRO A 83 -5.21 -9.36 6.39
CA PRO A 83 -4.83 -9.15 7.77
C PRO A 83 -5.75 -8.10 8.41
N THR A 84 -6.07 -8.31 9.67
CA THR A 84 -6.69 -7.31 10.54
C THR A 84 -5.69 -6.20 10.90
N ALA A 85 -6.19 -5.05 11.36
CA ALA A 85 -5.34 -3.96 11.79
C ALA A 85 -4.45 -4.38 12.97
N GLU A 86 -4.99 -5.18 13.90
CA GLU A 86 -4.25 -5.71 15.05
C GLU A 86 -3.17 -6.73 14.63
N GLU A 87 -3.46 -7.59 13.64
CA GLU A 87 -2.45 -8.50 13.06
C GLU A 87 -1.29 -7.70 12.43
N GLN A 88 -1.60 -6.62 11.69
CA GLN A 88 -0.57 -5.75 11.10
C GLN A 88 0.23 -5.00 12.16
N GLU A 89 -0.45 -4.38 13.13
CA GLU A 89 0.19 -3.66 14.23
C GLU A 89 1.18 -4.59 14.97
N ASN A 90 0.70 -5.77 15.39
CA ASN A 90 1.51 -6.70 16.16
C ASN A 90 2.70 -7.25 15.37
N TRP A 91 2.51 -7.56 14.09
CA TRP A 91 3.60 -8.05 13.26
C TRP A 91 4.67 -6.98 13.04
N ILE A 92 4.27 -5.75 12.71
CA ILE A 92 5.19 -4.61 12.54
C ILE A 92 5.94 -4.34 13.84
N LYS A 93 5.24 -4.40 14.98
CA LYS A 93 5.85 -4.23 16.30
C LYS A 93 6.93 -5.28 16.58
N ALA A 94 6.65 -6.54 16.25
CA ALA A 94 7.63 -7.61 16.39
C ALA A 94 8.86 -7.37 15.50
N LEU A 95 8.67 -6.95 14.24
CA LEU A 95 9.78 -6.62 13.34
C LEU A 95 10.66 -5.51 13.91
N VAL A 96 10.06 -4.39 14.36
CA VAL A 96 10.81 -3.28 14.95
C VAL A 96 11.53 -3.69 16.24
N GLN A 97 10.88 -4.48 17.10
CA GLN A 97 11.50 -4.99 18.35
C GLN A 97 12.71 -5.89 18.09
N THR A 98 12.76 -6.60 16.95
CA THR A 98 13.95 -7.36 16.53
C THR A 98 15.06 -6.51 15.92
N GLY A 99 14.84 -5.19 15.80
CA GLY A 99 15.80 -4.24 15.26
C GLY A 99 15.72 -4.04 13.75
N ALA A 100 14.66 -4.55 13.09
CA ALA A 100 14.42 -4.26 11.68
C ALA A 100 14.13 -2.76 11.49
N LYS A 101 14.80 -2.16 10.51
CA LYS A 101 14.62 -0.72 10.17
C LYS A 101 13.92 -0.51 8.84
N ALA A 102 14.01 -1.48 7.95
CA ALA A 102 13.30 -1.46 6.68
C ALA A 102 12.88 -2.87 6.32
N GLN A 103 11.69 -3.00 5.72
CA GLN A 103 11.17 -4.29 5.31
C GLN A 103 10.57 -4.27 3.91
N ARG A 104 10.89 -5.30 3.12
CA ARG A 104 10.23 -5.55 1.84
C ARG A 104 8.97 -6.39 2.04
N VAL A 105 7.87 -5.90 1.50
CA VAL A 105 6.58 -6.59 1.38
C VAL A 105 6.42 -7.19 -0.01
N TYR A 106 5.33 -7.91 -0.25
CA TYR A 106 5.07 -8.44 -1.58
C TYR A 106 4.43 -7.39 -2.50
N VAL A 107 4.30 -7.73 -3.77
CA VAL A 107 3.65 -6.86 -4.75
C VAL A 107 2.14 -6.88 -4.58
N LEU A 108 1.49 -5.84 -5.11
CA LEU A 108 0.03 -5.79 -5.24
C LEU A 108 -0.46 -7.00 -6.05
N SER A 109 -1.36 -7.78 -5.44
CA SER A 109 -1.97 -8.92 -6.13
C SER A 109 -2.92 -8.43 -7.23
N VAL A 110 -2.88 -9.07 -8.39
CA VAL A 110 -3.74 -8.74 -9.53
C VAL A 110 -4.76 -9.87 -9.76
N GLN A 111 -5.99 -9.49 -10.10
CA GLN A 111 -7.10 -10.41 -10.32
C GLN A 111 -6.80 -11.44 -11.42
N GLN A 112 -7.12 -12.70 -11.13
CA GLN A 112 -7.09 -13.83 -12.05
C GLN A 112 -8.49 -14.42 -12.26
N GLU A 113 -8.64 -15.21 -13.33
CA GLU A 113 -9.92 -15.80 -13.73
C GLU A 113 -10.53 -16.71 -12.64
N ASN A 114 -9.70 -17.45 -11.92
CA ASN A 114 -10.13 -18.40 -10.89
C ASN A 114 -10.34 -17.76 -9.51
N ASP A 115 -10.00 -16.49 -9.31
CA ASP A 115 -10.10 -15.84 -8.00
C ASP A 115 -11.54 -15.82 -7.49
N ALA A 116 -12.52 -15.58 -8.37
CA ALA A 116 -13.93 -15.61 -8.00
C ALA A 116 -14.38 -17.00 -7.50
N ALA A 117 -13.96 -18.07 -8.19
CA ALA A 117 -14.26 -19.45 -7.78
C ALA A 117 -13.55 -19.84 -6.47
N CYS A 118 -12.39 -19.22 -6.20
CA CYS A 118 -11.64 -19.39 -4.96
C CYS A 118 -12.04 -18.40 -3.86
N GLY A 119 -12.99 -17.49 -4.09
CA GLY A 119 -13.33 -16.43 -3.13
C GLY A 119 -12.13 -15.57 -2.72
N ARG A 120 -11.18 -15.36 -3.65
CA ARG A 120 -9.99 -14.55 -3.41
C ARG A 120 -10.25 -13.12 -3.84
N GLU A 121 -9.88 -12.20 -2.97
CA GLU A 121 -9.81 -10.79 -3.31
C GLU A 121 -8.37 -10.39 -3.65
N THR A 122 -8.24 -9.37 -4.50
CA THR A 122 -6.97 -8.83 -4.97
C THR A 122 -6.98 -7.30 -4.91
N HIS A 123 -5.78 -6.69 -4.83
CA HIS A 123 -5.61 -5.23 -4.82
C HIS A 123 -5.99 -4.59 -6.14
N ILE A 124 -5.61 -5.22 -7.25
CA ILE A 124 -5.87 -4.74 -8.61
C ILE A 124 -6.90 -5.66 -9.24
N LEU A 125 -8.00 -5.06 -9.69
CA LEU A 125 -9.08 -5.70 -10.42
C LEU A 125 -8.91 -5.49 -11.92
N SER A 126 -9.43 -6.44 -12.69
CA SER A 126 -9.50 -6.33 -14.13
C SER A 126 -10.30 -5.09 -14.56
N PRO A 127 -9.96 -4.50 -15.72
CA PRO A 127 -10.76 -3.46 -16.34
C PRO A 127 -12.22 -3.92 -16.58
N GLU A 128 -13.16 -2.98 -16.61
CA GLU A 128 -14.56 -3.27 -16.98
C GLU A 128 -14.73 -3.55 -18.48
N THR A 129 -13.84 -3.00 -19.30
CA THR A 129 -13.84 -3.16 -20.75
C THR A 129 -12.46 -3.65 -21.22
N PRO A 130 -12.37 -4.37 -22.35
CA PRO A 130 -11.10 -4.88 -22.86
C PRO A 130 -10.02 -3.80 -23.02
N ASP A 131 -10.41 -2.56 -23.36
CA ASP A 131 -9.49 -1.43 -23.55
C ASP A 131 -9.32 -0.54 -22.30
N GLY A 132 -9.98 -0.88 -21.20
CA GLY A 132 -10.03 -0.08 -19.99
C GLY A 132 -8.76 -0.12 -19.13
N MET A 133 -8.72 0.76 -18.12
CA MET A 133 -7.68 0.75 -17.10
C MET A 133 -8.00 -0.26 -15.98
N PRO A 134 -6.99 -0.88 -15.35
CA PRO A 134 -7.20 -1.65 -14.14
C PRO A 134 -7.85 -0.79 -13.05
N ARG A 135 -8.60 -1.43 -12.16
CA ARG A 135 -9.29 -0.77 -11.06
C ARG A 135 -8.67 -1.17 -9.73
N LEU A 136 -8.74 -0.29 -8.74
CA LEU A 136 -8.32 -0.60 -7.38
C LEU A 136 -9.50 -1.23 -6.61
N ASN A 137 -9.21 -2.28 -5.87
CA ASN A 137 -10.13 -2.79 -4.87
C ASN A 137 -9.99 -1.94 -3.60
N GLU A 138 -10.96 -1.08 -3.33
CA GLU A 138 -10.96 -0.16 -2.18
C GLU A 138 -10.79 -0.87 -0.84
N VAL A 139 -11.36 -2.07 -0.67
CA VAL A 139 -11.24 -2.86 0.56
C VAL A 139 -9.78 -3.28 0.75
N ALA A 140 -9.17 -3.83 -0.30
CA ALA A 140 -7.76 -4.24 -0.26
C ALA A 140 -6.81 -3.05 -0.08
N MET A 141 -7.10 -1.90 -0.71
CA MET A 141 -6.27 -0.71 -0.59
C MET A 141 -6.31 -0.12 0.82
N LYS A 142 -7.45 -0.16 1.51
CA LYS A 142 -7.50 0.25 2.93
C LYS A 142 -6.64 -0.61 3.84
N VAL A 143 -6.58 -1.93 3.59
CA VAL A 143 -5.70 -2.85 4.31
C VAL A 143 -4.23 -2.53 4.02
N TYR A 144 -3.91 -2.19 2.77
CA TYR A 144 -2.57 -1.77 2.36
C TYR A 144 -2.17 -0.42 2.98
N ASP A 145 -3.10 0.54 3.04
CA ASP A 145 -2.88 1.85 3.66
C ASP A 145 -2.68 1.72 5.17
N ASN A 146 -3.44 0.83 5.85
CA ASN A 146 -3.24 0.55 7.27
C ASN A 146 -1.85 -0.02 7.56
N MET A 147 -1.33 -0.92 6.71
CA MET A 147 0.04 -1.40 6.82
C MET A 147 1.05 -0.25 6.75
N ILE A 148 0.89 0.69 5.81
CA ILE A 148 1.79 1.84 5.67
C ILE A 148 1.70 2.75 6.89
N ALA A 149 0.49 3.04 7.37
CA ALA A 149 0.26 3.89 8.53
C ALA A 149 0.87 3.27 9.81
N GLU A 150 0.65 1.97 10.04
CA GLU A 150 1.24 1.27 11.19
C GLU A 150 2.76 1.17 11.09
N ALA A 151 3.31 1.01 9.88
CA ALA A 151 4.76 0.99 9.68
C ALA A 151 5.39 2.37 10.02
N ASP A 152 4.78 3.46 9.55
CA ASP A 152 5.20 4.82 9.87
C ASP A 152 5.17 5.08 11.38
N LYS A 153 4.01 4.85 12.02
CA LYS A 153 3.78 5.02 13.46
C LYS A 153 4.79 4.27 14.33
N GLN A 154 5.28 3.13 13.87
CA GLN A 154 6.20 2.27 14.62
C GLN A 154 7.67 2.42 14.19
N GLY A 155 7.96 3.27 13.20
CA GLY A 155 9.32 3.53 12.74
C GLY A 155 9.92 2.45 11.84
N LEU A 156 9.08 1.66 11.13
CA LEU A 156 9.50 0.69 10.13
C LEU A 156 9.42 1.30 8.72
N ARG A 157 10.54 1.39 8.02
CA ARG A 157 10.56 1.79 6.60
C ARG A 157 10.06 0.65 5.71
N LEU A 158 9.38 0.94 4.61
CA LEU A 158 8.87 -0.10 3.70
C LEU A 158 9.47 0.00 2.31
N ILE A 159 9.85 -1.15 1.74
CA ILE A 159 10.14 -1.32 0.32
C ILE A 159 8.87 -1.89 -0.32
N LEU A 160 8.21 -1.08 -1.14
CA LEU A 160 6.92 -1.39 -1.77
C LEU A 160 7.09 -1.70 -3.26
N PRO A 161 7.26 -2.97 -3.65
CA PRO A 161 7.27 -3.36 -5.06
C PRO A 161 5.84 -3.37 -5.62
N PHE A 162 5.65 -3.00 -6.90
CA PHE A 162 4.32 -2.93 -7.50
C PHE A 162 3.98 -4.08 -8.45
N ILE A 163 4.98 -4.67 -9.10
CA ILE A 163 4.80 -5.76 -10.07
C ILE A 163 5.81 -6.85 -9.76
N ASP A 164 5.37 -8.11 -9.86
CA ASP A 164 6.25 -9.26 -9.79
C ASP A 164 6.80 -9.62 -11.18
N HIS A 165 8.01 -10.13 -11.22
CA HIS A 165 8.52 -10.78 -12.42
C HIS A 165 7.86 -12.16 -12.61
N TRP A 166 7.56 -12.84 -11.50
CA TRP A 166 7.22 -14.26 -11.49
C TRP A 166 5.72 -14.55 -11.52
N TRP A 167 5.33 -15.54 -12.32
CA TRP A 167 3.93 -15.89 -12.61
C TRP A 167 3.13 -16.41 -11.41
N TRP A 168 3.76 -16.86 -10.33
CA TRP A 168 3.05 -17.45 -9.18
C TRP A 168 2.23 -16.45 -8.37
N TRP A 169 2.66 -15.18 -8.34
CA TRP A 169 1.94 -14.06 -7.70
C TRP A 169 1.48 -13.00 -8.71
N VAL A 170 1.27 -13.45 -9.95
CA VAL A 170 0.79 -12.63 -11.06
C VAL A 170 1.86 -11.77 -11.75
N GLY A 171 3.02 -12.35 -12.00
CA GLY A 171 4.08 -11.71 -12.78
C GLY A 171 3.78 -11.58 -14.27
N GLU A 172 4.71 -10.99 -15.01
CA GLU A 172 4.54 -10.54 -16.40
C GLU A 172 3.99 -11.58 -17.39
N ASN A 173 4.21 -12.87 -17.11
CA ASN A 173 3.80 -13.95 -17.99
C ASN A 173 2.36 -14.44 -17.77
N SER A 174 1.70 -14.08 -16.67
CA SER A 174 0.32 -14.50 -16.35
C SER A 174 -0.74 -13.46 -16.71
N LEU A 175 -0.35 -12.22 -17.01
CA LEU A 175 -1.28 -11.16 -17.38
C LEU A 175 -1.36 -11.02 -18.90
N PRO A 176 -2.56 -10.92 -19.51
CA PRO A 176 -2.68 -10.55 -20.92
C PRO A 176 -1.87 -9.28 -21.21
N ARG A 177 -1.15 -9.27 -22.34
CA ARG A 177 -0.16 -8.22 -22.68
C ARG A 177 -0.74 -6.80 -22.56
N PHE A 178 -2.03 -6.67 -22.90
CA PHE A 178 -2.77 -5.43 -22.80
C PHE A 178 -2.97 -4.97 -21.35
N ILE A 179 -3.38 -5.88 -20.46
CA ILE A 179 -3.53 -5.59 -19.02
C ILE A 179 -2.17 -5.21 -18.44
N MET A 180 -1.08 -5.88 -18.82
CA MET A 180 0.27 -5.51 -18.37
C MET A 180 0.69 -4.12 -18.88
N LYS A 181 0.42 -3.79 -20.15
CA LYS A 181 0.69 -2.45 -20.71
C LYS A 181 -0.07 -1.38 -19.94
N ASN A 182 -1.36 -1.57 -19.72
CA ASN A 182 -2.19 -0.62 -18.99
C ASN A 182 -1.86 -0.58 -17.51
N LEU A 183 -1.44 -1.69 -16.90
CA LEU A 183 -0.98 -1.74 -15.52
C LEU A 183 0.33 -0.97 -15.32
N ARG A 184 1.29 -1.09 -16.25
CA ARG A 184 2.51 -0.27 -16.23
C ARG A 184 2.20 1.22 -16.36
N ILE A 185 1.27 1.58 -17.26
CA ILE A 185 0.80 2.96 -17.41
C ILE A 185 0.07 3.42 -16.14
N PHE A 186 -0.78 2.57 -15.56
CA PHE A 186 -1.53 2.83 -14.34
C PHE A 186 -0.60 3.10 -13.17
N ILE A 187 0.37 2.21 -12.92
CA ILE A 187 1.37 2.41 -11.87
C ILE A 187 2.18 3.67 -12.15
N GLY A 188 2.68 3.90 -13.36
CA GLY A 188 3.47 5.10 -13.66
C GLY A 188 2.71 6.43 -13.59
N ARG A 189 1.37 6.41 -13.74
CA ARG A 189 0.50 7.60 -13.66
C ARG A 189 -0.03 7.86 -12.25
N THR A 190 -0.48 6.79 -11.59
CA THR A 190 -1.07 6.84 -10.25
C THR A 190 0.03 6.92 -9.18
N VAL A 191 1.12 6.21 -9.39
CA VAL A 191 2.34 6.26 -8.58
C VAL A 191 3.39 7.02 -9.38
N LYS A 192 3.52 8.33 -9.16
CA LYS A 192 4.60 9.11 -9.78
C LYS A 192 5.93 8.37 -9.60
N PRO A 193 6.83 8.34 -10.61
CA PRO A 193 8.15 7.74 -10.49
C PRO A 193 9.01 8.62 -9.59
N THR A 194 8.73 8.60 -8.31
CA THR A 194 9.55 9.20 -7.28
C THR A 194 10.57 8.15 -6.92
N ARG A 195 11.85 8.49 -7.14
CA ARG A 195 13.05 7.82 -6.63
C ARG A 195 12.74 6.81 -5.53
N LEU A 196 13.06 5.53 -5.77
CA LEU A 196 13.21 4.47 -4.77
C LEU A 196 12.39 4.74 -3.49
N ILE A 197 11.08 4.50 -3.52
CA ILE A 197 10.23 4.61 -2.33
C ILE A 197 10.60 3.45 -1.38
N LEU A 198 11.68 3.70 -0.63
CA LEU A 198 11.80 3.34 0.77
C LEU A 198 11.05 4.46 1.51
N THR A 199 9.74 4.32 1.73
CA THR A 199 9.05 5.18 2.70
C THR A 199 9.69 4.96 4.05
#